data_AF-A0A7C3LLQ4-F1
#
_entry.id   AF-A0A7C3LLQ4-F1
#
_cell.length_a   1.000
_cell.length_b   1.000
_cell.length_c   1.000
_cell.angle_alpha   90.00
_cell.angle_beta   90.00
_cell.angle_gamma   90.00
#
_symmetry.space_group_name_H-M   'P 1'
#
loop_
_entity.id
_entity.type
_entity.pdbx_description
1 polymer ?
#
loop_
_entity_poly.entity_id
_entity_poly.type
_entity_poly.pdbx_seq_one_letter_code
_entity_poly.pdbx_strand_id
1 'polypeptide(L)'
;MRNRNANTILRGVSILFLTATVVLAIVSLVGYSRQRNNYPIGMTIAGVAVGGLTPAEASQRLLEVYTSPIEVTYGDAVIHIDPGVVGFEADVETMLAAADLSRTGGPFWGGFWNYLWNRDVEATQIPLSSSISEERLREYLQNEIAARYDQPPSPAQPIPGGTSFIPGQPGQSLDLDRAVLLISDALRSPIDRKVALSFTRSSAARPTIENLEILLKQIVTLSDFDGLIGLYMVDLQTGQEIHFAINNKQEITVEPDIAFTASSTMKVPVVASYLINRGSDLSADMMNAISQTLGKSDNSATDRVLAAIEPNTGPIIVTQDMRSLGLESTFLAGFFTSPQYLLPEIPDTPANSRVDVTTEPDPYSQTTPSEMGSLLMDIYQCAQNGGGALIAAFPDKVSPETCQLLIDFMAQDKLGALIQGGVPDGTLVPHKH
;
A
#
# COMPACT_ATOMS: atom_id res chain seq x y z
N MET A 1 -25.05 97.92 66.76
CA MET A 1 -23.75 97.60 66.13
C MET A 1 -23.88 96.32 65.32
N ARG A 2 -23.09 96.21 64.25
CA ARG A 2 -23.29 95.43 63.03
C ARG A 2 -22.94 93.95 63.23
N ASN A 3 -23.91 93.03 63.03
CA ASN A 3 -23.64 91.59 63.06
C ASN A 3 -23.17 91.16 61.65
N ARG A 4 -21.85 91.11 61.44
CA ARG A 4 -21.23 91.03 60.10
C ARG A 4 -20.17 89.92 59.98
N ASN A 5 -20.33 88.79 60.67
CA ASN A 5 -19.32 87.72 60.69
C ASN A 5 -19.82 86.30 60.33
N ALA A 6 -21.12 86.08 60.12
CA ALA A 6 -21.63 84.76 59.68
C ALA A 6 -21.30 84.45 58.21
N ASN A 7 -20.98 85.47 57.40
CA ASN A 7 -20.79 85.34 55.95
C ASN A 7 -19.35 84.91 55.57
N THR A 8 -18.36 85.08 56.45
CA THR A 8 -16.95 84.72 56.18
C THR A 8 -16.65 83.24 56.45
N ILE A 9 -17.24 82.65 57.49
CA ILE A 9 -17.12 81.20 57.76
C ILE A 9 -17.84 80.40 56.67
N LEU A 10 -19.06 80.81 56.32
CA LEU A 10 -19.82 80.22 55.21
C LEU A 10 -19.04 80.31 53.88
N ARG A 11 -18.44 81.47 53.57
CA ARG A 11 -17.58 81.62 52.38
C ARG A 11 -16.33 80.74 52.43
N GLY A 12 -15.66 80.63 53.58
CA GLY A 12 -14.48 79.78 53.75
C GLY A 12 -14.81 78.29 53.57
N VAL A 13 -15.92 77.84 54.15
CA VAL A 13 -16.43 76.46 53.98
C VAL A 13 -16.87 76.21 52.53
N SER A 14 -17.58 77.16 51.90
CA SER A 14 -17.95 77.07 50.48
C SER A 14 -16.73 77.00 49.56
N ILE A 15 -15.69 77.80 49.81
CA ILE A 15 -14.43 77.74 49.07
C ILE A 15 -13.79 76.37 49.26
N LEU A 16 -13.71 75.84 50.49
CA LEU A 16 -13.16 74.52 50.76
C LEU A 16 -13.90 73.41 50.00
N PHE A 17 -15.24 73.40 50.04
CA PHE A 17 -16.05 72.42 49.31
C PHE A 17 -15.91 72.56 47.78
N LEU A 18 -15.85 73.79 47.26
CA LEU A 18 -15.59 74.02 45.83
C LEU A 18 -14.22 73.51 45.42
N THR A 19 -13.19 73.78 46.24
CA THR A 19 -11.82 73.32 45.98
C THR A 19 -11.75 71.79 46.03
N ALA A 20 -12.36 71.16 47.04
CA ALA A 20 -12.45 69.71 47.15
C ALA A 20 -13.21 69.07 45.97
N THR A 21 -14.29 69.71 45.51
CA THR A 21 -15.06 69.25 44.34
C THR A 21 -14.21 69.31 43.06
N VAL A 22 -13.44 70.39 42.86
CA VAL A 22 -12.53 70.52 41.71
C VAL A 22 -11.44 69.45 41.75
N VAL A 23 -10.82 69.24 42.92
CA VAL A 23 -9.79 68.19 43.09
C VAL A 23 -10.37 66.81 42.81
N LEU A 24 -11.54 66.48 43.39
CA LEU A 24 -12.23 65.21 43.14
C LEU A 24 -12.61 65.04 41.66
N ALA A 25 -13.09 66.10 41.00
CA ALA A 25 -13.42 66.05 39.58
C ALA A 25 -12.19 65.76 38.71
N ILE A 26 -11.04 66.40 39.00
CA ILE A 26 -9.78 66.15 38.29
C ILE A 26 -9.32 64.71 38.51
N VAL A 27 -9.32 64.24 39.77
CA VAL A 27 -8.92 62.87 40.11
C VAL A 27 -9.81 61.84 39.42
N SER A 28 -11.14 62.04 39.45
CA SER A 28 -12.11 61.17 38.78
C SER A 28 -11.95 61.20 37.26
N LEU A 29 -11.68 62.37 36.66
CA LEU A 29 -11.47 62.51 35.23
C LEU A 29 -10.17 61.82 34.77
N VAL A 30 -9.10 61.95 35.54
CA VAL A 30 -7.83 61.25 35.29
C VAL A 30 -8.02 59.73 35.46
N GLY A 31 -8.75 59.31 36.50
CA GLY A 31 -9.10 57.90 36.72
C GLY A 31 -9.88 57.31 35.56
N TYR A 32 -10.93 57.99 35.10
CA TYR A 32 -11.70 57.58 33.92
C TYR A 32 -10.87 57.59 32.64
N SER A 33 -10.03 58.61 32.43
CA SER A 33 -9.15 58.68 31.25
C SER A 33 -8.16 57.51 31.22
N ARG A 34 -7.61 57.10 32.37
CA ARG A 34 -6.75 55.92 32.48
C ARG A 34 -7.52 54.64 32.24
N GLN A 35 -8.71 54.50 32.82
CA GLN A 35 -9.57 53.33 32.60
C GLN A 35 -9.96 53.19 31.12
N ARG A 36 -10.26 54.30 30.44
CA ARG A 36 -10.62 54.31 29.01
C ARG A 36 -9.45 54.00 28.08
N ASN A 37 -8.20 54.15 28.55
CA ASN A 37 -7.01 53.74 27.80
C ASN A 37 -6.80 52.21 27.82
N ASN A 38 -7.43 51.50 28.75
CA ASN A 38 -7.35 50.06 28.86
C ASN A 38 -8.63 49.40 28.33
N TYR A 39 -8.56 48.12 27.99
CA TYR A 39 -9.75 47.37 27.61
C TYR A 39 -10.70 47.18 28.79
N PRO A 40 -12.03 47.22 28.56
CA PRO A 40 -13.02 46.99 29.61
C PRO A 40 -12.81 45.66 30.32
N ILE A 41 -13.07 45.63 31.63
CA ILE A 41 -13.02 44.39 32.43
C ILE A 41 -13.98 43.36 31.82
N GLY A 42 -13.53 42.11 31.70
CA GLY A 42 -14.31 41.03 31.10
C GLY A 42 -14.23 40.93 29.56
N MET A 43 -13.58 41.88 28.87
CA MET A 43 -13.36 41.78 27.43
C MET A 43 -12.43 40.60 27.09
N THR A 44 -12.80 39.87 26.04
CA THR A 44 -11.99 38.79 25.46
C THR A 44 -11.77 39.04 23.97
N ILE A 45 -10.55 38.81 23.50
CA ILE A 45 -10.23 38.79 22.07
C ILE A 45 -9.84 37.36 21.72
N ALA A 46 -10.53 36.75 20.76
CA ALA A 46 -10.34 35.36 20.37
C ALA A 46 -10.37 34.38 21.58
N GLY A 47 -11.22 34.64 22.57
CA GLY A 47 -11.28 33.85 23.81
C GLY A 47 -10.13 34.09 24.81
N VAL A 48 -9.14 34.93 24.46
CA VAL A 48 -8.08 35.39 25.39
C VAL A 48 -8.59 36.58 26.20
N ALA A 49 -8.51 36.50 27.52
CA ALA A 49 -8.91 37.60 28.39
C ALA A 49 -7.93 38.79 28.26
N VAL A 50 -8.44 39.96 27.86
CA VAL A 50 -7.64 41.19 27.69
C VAL A 50 -8.13 42.35 28.57
N GLY A 51 -9.18 42.14 29.36
CA GLY A 51 -9.72 43.18 30.22
C GLY A 51 -8.68 43.76 31.18
N GLY A 52 -8.64 45.09 31.27
CA GLY A 52 -7.68 45.84 32.07
C GLY A 52 -6.32 46.08 31.42
N LEU A 53 -6.03 45.44 30.27
CA LEU A 53 -4.78 45.62 29.53
C LEU A 53 -4.82 46.83 28.60
N THR A 54 -3.66 47.41 28.32
CA THR A 54 -3.45 48.33 27.20
C THR A 54 -3.44 47.56 25.87
N PRO A 55 -3.63 48.25 24.71
CA PRO A 55 -3.53 47.60 23.39
C PRO A 55 -2.19 46.90 23.15
N ALA A 56 -1.08 47.46 23.65
CA ALA A 56 0.25 46.87 23.51
C ALA A 56 0.38 45.57 24.32
N GLU A 57 -0.07 45.55 25.57
CA GLU A 57 -0.06 44.36 26.43
C GLU A 57 -1.01 43.27 25.90
N ALA A 58 -2.18 43.66 25.38
CA ALA A 58 -3.12 42.74 24.75
C ALA A 58 -2.53 42.11 23.49
N SER A 59 -1.85 42.90 22.65
CA SER A 59 -1.14 42.41 21.45
C SER A 59 -0.11 41.33 21.82
N GLN A 60 0.75 41.63 22.80
CA GLN A 60 1.75 40.69 23.27
C GLN A 60 1.12 39.40 23.80
N ARG A 61 0.06 39.52 24.61
CA ARG A 61 -0.64 38.34 25.15
C ARG A 61 -1.28 37.49 24.06
N LEU A 62 -1.87 38.10 23.03
CA LEU A 62 -2.44 37.38 21.89
C LEU A 62 -1.37 36.63 21.09
N LEU A 63 -0.22 37.28 20.85
CA LEU A 63 0.92 36.65 20.20
C LEU A 63 1.44 35.48 21.03
N GLU A 64 1.64 35.63 22.34
CA GLU A 64 2.09 34.54 23.22
C GLU A 64 1.18 33.32 23.17
N VAL A 65 -0.15 33.53 23.11
CA VAL A 65 -1.12 32.42 23.02
C VAL A 65 -1.10 31.77 21.63
N TYR A 66 -1.24 32.56 20.56
CA TYR A 66 -1.46 32.03 19.21
C TYR A 66 -0.20 31.62 18.46
N THR A 67 0.98 31.99 18.95
CA THR A 67 2.27 31.49 18.46
C THR A 67 2.81 30.32 19.27
N SER A 68 2.17 29.97 20.39
CA SER A 68 2.57 28.81 21.18
C SER A 68 2.39 27.51 20.40
N PRO A 69 3.28 26.52 20.55
CA PRO A 69 3.13 25.23 19.89
C PRO A 69 1.85 24.51 20.33
N ILE A 70 1.27 23.70 19.44
CA ILE A 70 0.28 22.69 19.82
C ILE A 70 0.97 21.35 20.10
N GLU A 71 0.43 20.57 21.03
CA GLU A 71 0.88 19.21 21.32
C GLU A 71 0.03 18.22 20.52
N VAL A 72 0.68 17.36 19.76
CA VAL A 72 0.06 16.37 18.89
C VAL A 72 0.58 14.99 19.25
N THR A 73 -0.32 14.07 19.59
CA THR A 73 0.02 12.69 19.90
C THR A 73 -0.29 11.79 18.71
N TYR A 74 0.68 11.02 18.24
CA TYR A 74 0.51 10.05 17.16
C TYR A 74 1.14 8.71 17.55
N GLY A 75 0.30 7.70 17.79
CA GLY A 75 0.75 6.49 18.48
C GLY A 75 1.27 6.84 19.88
N ASP A 76 2.50 6.41 20.19
CA ASP A 76 3.18 6.72 21.45
C ASP A 76 4.04 8.00 21.38
N ALA A 77 4.12 8.64 20.21
CA ALA A 77 4.92 9.84 20.02
C ALA A 77 4.17 11.10 20.42
N VAL A 78 4.85 12.03 21.10
CA VAL A 78 4.36 13.38 21.41
C VAL A 78 5.18 14.38 20.60
N ILE A 79 4.49 15.14 19.76
CA ILE A 79 5.07 16.06 18.77
C ILE A 79 4.56 17.46 19.08
N HIS A 80 5.45 18.46 19.04
CA HIS A 80 5.06 19.86 19.16
C HIS A 80 5.10 20.50 17.78
N ILE A 81 4.00 21.14 17.37
CA ILE A 81 3.87 21.81 16.08
C ILE A 81 3.77 23.31 16.31
N ASP A 82 4.76 24.04 15.78
CA ASP A 82 4.74 25.50 15.77
C ASP A 82 3.73 26.01 14.74
N PRO A 83 2.80 26.91 15.12
CA PRO A 83 1.76 27.41 14.21
C PRO A 83 2.31 28.00 12.91
N GLY A 84 3.42 28.74 12.99
CA GLY A 84 4.05 29.35 11.81
C GLY A 84 4.61 28.35 10.80
N VAL A 85 5.03 27.16 11.23
CA VAL A 85 5.58 26.11 10.33
C VAL A 85 4.49 25.55 9.43
N VAL A 86 3.28 25.41 9.96
CA VAL A 86 2.10 24.92 9.23
C VAL A 86 1.28 26.05 8.59
N GLY A 87 1.84 27.26 8.56
CA GLY A 87 1.23 28.42 7.92
C GLY A 87 -0.05 28.92 8.60
N PHE A 88 -0.15 28.78 9.92
CA PHE A 88 -1.20 29.43 10.72
C PHE A 88 -0.75 30.81 11.18
N GLU A 89 -1.58 31.83 10.91
CA GLU A 89 -1.33 33.20 11.32
C GLU A 89 -2.60 33.81 11.95
N ALA A 90 -2.44 34.40 13.14
CA ALA A 90 -3.50 35.16 13.79
C ALA A 90 -3.39 36.64 13.39
N ASP A 91 -4.48 37.22 12.90
CA ASP A 91 -4.53 38.62 12.50
C ASP A 91 -4.83 39.52 13.70
N VAL A 92 -3.78 39.72 14.50
CA VAL A 92 -3.82 40.50 15.75
C VAL A 92 -4.21 41.95 15.49
N GLU A 93 -3.77 42.53 14.37
CA GLU A 93 -4.09 43.92 14.02
C GLU A 93 -5.59 44.12 13.80
N THR A 94 -6.23 43.27 12.99
CA THR A 94 -7.68 43.32 12.76
C THR A 94 -8.45 43.10 14.05
N MET A 95 -8.02 42.16 14.89
CA MET A 95 -8.67 41.88 16.17
C MET A 95 -8.57 43.05 17.15
N LEU A 96 -7.40 43.69 17.26
CA LEU A 96 -7.20 44.86 18.12
C LEU A 96 -7.97 46.08 17.61
N ALA A 97 -8.01 46.30 16.29
CA ALA A 97 -8.80 47.37 15.70
C ALA A 97 -10.30 47.23 16.01
N ALA A 98 -10.84 46.01 15.93
CA ALA A 98 -12.21 45.71 16.31
C ALA A 98 -12.45 45.92 17.83
N ALA A 99 -11.51 45.50 18.67
CA ALA A 99 -11.58 45.73 20.11
C ALA A 99 -11.53 47.23 20.47
N ASP A 100 -10.69 48.01 19.78
CA ASP A 100 -10.56 49.45 19.98
C ASP A 100 -11.79 50.24 19.55
N LEU A 101 -12.48 49.81 18.50
CA LEU A 101 -13.77 50.36 18.12
C LEU A 101 -14.80 50.21 19.26
N SER A 102 -14.85 49.04 19.91
CA SER A 102 -15.73 48.81 21.07
C SER A 102 -15.31 49.67 22.27
N ARG A 103 -14.01 49.76 22.56
CA ARG A 103 -13.46 50.58 23.66
C ARG A 103 -13.71 52.09 23.48
N THR A 104 -13.63 52.60 22.25
CA THR A 104 -13.63 54.05 21.99
C THR A 104 -14.91 54.60 21.38
N GLY A 105 -15.77 53.75 20.81
CA GLY A 105 -16.98 54.17 20.08
C GLY A 105 -18.09 54.80 20.92
N GLY A 106 -18.05 54.68 22.25
CA GLY A 106 -19.05 55.28 23.15
C GLY A 106 -18.87 56.79 23.41
N PRO A 107 -19.95 57.54 23.71
CA PRO A 107 -19.87 58.95 24.10
C PRO A 107 -19.02 59.17 25.37
N PHE A 108 -18.02 60.06 25.30
CA PHE A 108 -17.08 60.32 26.41
C PHE A 108 -17.80 60.61 27.73
N TRP A 109 -18.76 61.53 27.72
CA TRP A 109 -19.47 61.98 28.93
C TRP A 109 -20.45 60.94 29.48
N GLY A 110 -21.05 60.12 28.62
CA GLY A 110 -21.91 59.00 29.05
C GLY A 110 -21.11 57.95 29.81
N GLY A 111 -19.91 57.60 29.31
CA GLY A 111 -19.01 56.68 30.00
C GLY A 111 -18.44 57.24 31.30
N PHE A 112 -18.16 58.55 31.38
CA PHE A 112 -17.70 59.20 32.62
C PHE A 112 -18.74 59.10 33.74
N TRP A 113 -20.01 59.26 33.40
CA TRP A 113 -21.11 59.07 34.34
C TRP A 113 -21.25 57.61 34.77
N ASN A 114 -21.14 56.66 33.85
CA ASN A 114 -21.14 55.24 34.19
C ASN A 114 -19.99 54.87 35.15
N TYR A 115 -18.79 55.44 34.94
CA TYR A 115 -17.65 55.30 35.83
C TYR A 115 -17.93 55.84 37.25
N LEU A 116 -18.47 57.06 37.36
CA LEU A 116 -18.79 57.65 38.67
C LEU A 116 -19.83 56.83 39.46
N TRP A 117 -20.76 56.18 38.78
CA TRP A 117 -21.80 55.34 39.39
C TRP A 117 -21.46 53.85 39.44
N ASN A 118 -20.23 53.46 39.09
CA ASN A 118 -19.77 52.07 39.07
C ASN A 118 -20.75 51.13 38.33
N ARG A 119 -21.22 51.55 37.15
CA ARG A 119 -22.09 50.75 36.30
C ARG A 119 -21.25 49.81 35.43
N ASP A 120 -21.66 48.55 35.38
CA ASP A 120 -21.00 47.55 34.55
C ASP A 120 -21.13 47.89 33.06
N VAL A 121 -20.02 47.76 32.34
CA VAL A 121 -19.97 47.85 30.89
C VAL A 121 -20.07 46.42 30.36
N GLU A 122 -20.93 46.18 29.35
CA GLU A 122 -21.06 44.84 28.77
C GLU A 122 -19.71 44.35 28.23
N ALA A 123 -19.31 43.16 28.67
CA ALA A 123 -18.12 42.48 28.20
C ALA A 123 -18.29 42.14 26.71
N THR A 124 -17.52 42.79 25.85
CA THR A 124 -17.51 42.49 24.41
C THR A 124 -16.58 41.31 24.13
N GLN A 125 -17.02 40.38 23.29
CA GLN A 125 -16.18 39.31 22.77
C GLN A 125 -15.85 39.60 21.30
N ILE A 126 -14.55 39.72 21.01
CA ILE A 126 -14.07 39.85 19.63
C ILE A 126 -13.72 38.45 19.12
N PRO A 127 -14.28 37.99 17.98
CA PRO A 127 -13.97 36.68 17.43
C PRO A 127 -12.52 36.59 16.92
N LEU A 128 -12.00 35.38 16.81
CA LEU A 128 -10.69 35.13 16.20
C LEU A 128 -10.71 35.50 14.70
N SER A 129 -9.74 36.31 14.28
CA SER A 129 -9.36 36.46 12.87
C SER A 129 -8.06 35.71 12.64
N SER A 130 -8.06 34.72 11.74
CA SER A 130 -6.87 33.91 11.44
C SER A 130 -6.92 33.33 10.03
N SER A 131 -5.76 32.99 9.50
CA SER A 131 -5.59 32.24 8.25
C SER A 131 -4.78 30.97 8.52
N ILE A 132 -5.00 29.93 7.71
CA ILE A 132 -4.18 28.72 7.71
C ILE A 132 -3.99 28.24 6.28
N SER A 133 -2.76 27.90 5.92
CA SER A 133 -2.47 27.22 4.65
C SER A 133 -2.67 25.72 4.81
N GLU A 134 -3.81 25.21 4.35
CA GLU A 134 -4.08 23.77 4.38
C GLU A 134 -3.02 22.97 3.60
N GLU A 135 -2.55 23.50 2.49
CA GLU A 135 -1.49 22.89 1.67
C GLU A 135 -0.19 22.73 2.48
N ARG A 136 0.29 23.78 3.16
CA ARG A 136 1.47 23.69 4.02
C ARG A 136 1.28 22.73 5.19
N LEU A 137 0.09 22.73 5.80
CA LEU A 137 -0.21 21.78 6.87
C LEU A 137 -0.14 20.33 6.35
N ARG A 138 -0.72 20.06 5.17
CA ARG A 138 -0.66 18.73 4.54
C ARG A 138 0.77 18.33 4.20
N GLU A 139 1.54 19.22 3.60
CA GLU A 139 2.96 18.97 3.30
C GLU A 139 3.76 18.68 4.56
N TYR A 140 3.55 19.44 5.64
CA TYR A 140 4.20 19.18 6.92
C TYR A 140 3.82 17.81 7.48
N LEU A 141 2.52 17.48 7.48
CA LEU A 141 2.04 16.18 7.96
C LEU A 141 2.58 15.02 7.13
N GLN A 142 2.73 15.17 5.82
CA GLN A 142 3.28 14.12 4.95
C GLN A 142 4.79 13.97 5.12
N ASN A 143 5.53 15.08 5.07
CA ASN A 143 6.98 15.07 4.97
C ASN A 143 7.69 14.98 6.32
N GLU A 144 7.07 15.47 7.39
CA GLU A 144 7.67 15.50 8.72
C GLU A 144 7.06 14.48 9.68
N ILE A 145 5.75 14.27 9.61
CA ILE A 145 5.05 13.36 10.53
C ILE A 145 4.93 11.96 9.93
N ALA A 146 4.17 11.78 8.85
CA ALA A 146 3.94 10.49 8.23
C ALA A 146 5.25 9.80 7.84
N ALA A 147 6.18 10.53 7.20
CA ALA A 147 7.48 9.98 6.81
C ALA A 147 8.32 9.39 7.96
N ARG A 148 8.11 9.82 9.21
CA ARG A 148 8.90 9.38 10.38
C ARG A 148 8.15 8.39 11.27
N TYR A 149 6.83 8.47 11.32
CA TYR A 149 6.01 7.77 12.31
C TYR A 149 5.03 6.78 11.70
N ASP A 150 4.73 6.85 10.40
CA ASP A 150 3.95 5.81 9.74
C ASP A 150 4.76 4.51 9.71
N GLN A 151 4.06 3.39 9.91
CA GLN A 151 4.65 2.07 9.90
C GLN A 151 4.21 1.37 8.62
N PRO A 152 5.09 1.19 7.62
CA PRO A 152 4.70 0.45 6.43
C PRO A 152 4.37 -1.01 6.79
N PRO A 153 3.41 -1.64 6.10
CA PRO A 153 3.13 -3.06 6.30
C PRO A 153 4.36 -3.89 5.93
N SER A 154 4.64 -4.92 6.73
CA SER A 154 5.74 -5.85 6.46
C SER A 154 5.19 -7.23 6.09
N PRO A 155 5.84 -7.94 5.15
CA PRO A 155 5.38 -9.26 4.76
C PRO A 155 5.84 -10.33 5.74
N ALA A 156 5.19 -11.49 5.70
CA ALA A 156 5.68 -12.66 6.43
C ALA A 156 7.06 -13.08 5.89
N GLN A 157 7.94 -13.48 6.80
CA GLN A 157 9.33 -13.83 6.51
C GLN A 157 9.59 -15.29 6.87
N PRO A 158 10.27 -16.07 6.02
CA PRO A 158 10.65 -17.44 6.35
C PRO A 158 11.66 -17.44 7.52
N ILE A 159 11.52 -18.40 8.45
CA ILE A 159 12.48 -18.58 9.55
C ILE A 159 13.68 -19.37 9.03
N PRO A 160 14.92 -18.83 9.10
CA PRO A 160 16.12 -19.55 8.68
C PRO A 160 16.24 -20.94 9.29
N GLY A 161 16.41 -21.96 8.46
CA GLY A 161 16.58 -23.36 8.90
C GLY A 161 15.29 -24.04 9.36
N GLY A 162 14.13 -23.45 9.10
CA GLY A 162 12.82 -24.05 9.33
C GLY A 162 11.90 -23.92 8.11
N THR A 163 10.68 -24.45 8.25
CA THR A 163 9.60 -24.32 7.26
C THR A 163 8.46 -23.42 7.76
N SER A 164 8.71 -22.67 8.84
CA SER A 164 7.75 -21.78 9.51
C SER A 164 8.04 -20.31 9.20
N PHE A 165 7.10 -19.43 9.54
CA PHE A 165 7.18 -18.00 9.25
C PHE A 165 7.16 -17.14 10.50
N ILE A 166 7.84 -16.00 10.43
CA ILE A 166 7.52 -14.83 11.24
C ILE A 166 6.33 -14.15 10.55
N PRO A 167 5.18 -13.97 11.23
CA PRO A 167 4.02 -13.33 10.63
C PRO A 167 4.34 -11.89 10.25
N GLY A 168 3.85 -11.47 9.08
CA GLY A 168 3.94 -10.08 8.64
C GLY A 168 3.19 -9.14 9.58
N GLN A 169 3.61 -7.89 9.64
CA GLN A 169 2.95 -6.88 10.47
C GLN A 169 2.05 -5.99 9.61
N PRO A 170 0.82 -5.68 10.07
CA PRO A 170 -0.04 -4.70 9.41
C PRO A 170 0.64 -3.33 9.41
N GLY A 171 0.33 -2.53 8.40
CA GLY A 171 0.79 -1.15 8.33
C GLY A 171 -0.11 -0.20 9.10
N GLN A 172 0.43 0.97 9.40
CA GLN A 172 -0.25 2.09 10.01
C GLN A 172 0.12 3.36 9.25
N SER A 173 -0.89 4.09 8.77
CA SER A 173 -0.69 5.34 8.05
C SER A 173 -1.56 6.46 8.61
N LEU A 174 -1.01 7.67 8.65
CA LEU A 174 -1.71 8.85 9.17
C LEU A 174 -2.99 9.14 8.37
N ASP A 175 -4.10 9.36 9.08
CA ASP A 175 -5.32 9.88 8.46
C ASP A 175 -5.17 11.39 8.25
N LEU A 176 -4.64 11.76 7.09
CA LEU A 176 -4.30 13.15 6.75
C LEU A 176 -5.51 14.07 6.78
N ASP A 177 -6.64 13.66 6.20
CA ASP A 177 -7.83 14.50 6.12
C ASP A 177 -8.39 14.81 7.50
N ARG A 178 -8.41 13.80 8.38
CA ARG A 178 -8.83 14.00 9.78
C ARG A 178 -7.80 14.80 10.57
N ALA A 179 -6.51 14.57 10.36
CA ALA A 179 -5.44 15.30 11.04
C ALA A 179 -5.48 16.80 10.75
N VAL A 180 -5.70 17.19 9.49
CA VAL A 180 -5.81 18.59 9.07
C VAL A 180 -6.92 19.32 9.83
N LEU A 181 -8.10 18.70 9.95
CA LEU A 181 -9.23 19.29 10.67
C LEU A 181 -8.92 19.47 12.16
N LEU A 182 -8.44 18.41 12.81
CA LEU A 182 -8.17 18.44 14.26
C LEU A 182 -7.06 19.43 14.63
N ILE A 183 -6.00 19.51 13.82
CA ILE A 183 -4.91 20.47 14.03
C ILE A 183 -5.39 21.90 13.79
N SER A 184 -6.18 22.12 12.73
CA SER A 184 -6.73 23.45 12.45
C SER A 184 -7.59 23.98 13.60
N ASP A 185 -8.40 23.11 14.21
CA ASP A 185 -9.23 23.47 15.37
C ASP A 185 -8.38 23.77 16.61
N ALA A 186 -7.35 22.96 16.88
CA ALA A 186 -6.45 23.18 18.01
C ALA A 186 -5.61 24.46 17.86
N LEU A 187 -5.16 24.79 16.65
CA LEU A 187 -4.44 26.03 16.38
C LEU A 187 -5.29 27.27 16.67
N ARG A 188 -6.59 27.20 16.38
CA ARG A 188 -7.58 28.26 16.65
C ARG A 188 -7.99 28.34 18.13
N SER A 189 -7.73 27.31 18.92
CA SER A 189 -8.10 27.28 20.34
C SER A 189 -7.02 27.91 21.23
N PRO A 190 -7.39 28.86 22.12
CA PRO A 190 -6.47 29.41 23.11
C PRO A 190 -6.25 28.49 24.32
N ILE A 191 -7.06 27.43 24.46
CA ILE A 191 -7.07 26.54 25.64
C ILE A 191 -6.84 25.07 25.28
N ASP A 192 -7.48 24.58 24.23
CA ASP A 192 -7.46 23.18 23.81
C ASP A 192 -6.41 23.00 22.70
N ARG A 193 -5.14 23.02 23.10
CA ARG A 193 -3.97 22.93 22.21
C ARG A 193 -3.35 21.53 22.18
N LYS A 194 -4.16 20.50 22.43
CA LYS A 194 -3.74 19.09 22.43
C LYS A 194 -4.60 18.27 21.48
N VAL A 195 -3.98 17.50 20.60
CA VAL A 195 -4.67 16.69 19.59
C VAL A 195 -4.12 15.28 19.56
N ALA A 196 -5.00 14.28 19.49
CA ALA A 196 -4.63 12.92 19.16
C ALA A 196 -4.94 12.63 17.68
N LEU A 197 -3.91 12.31 16.89
CA LEU A 197 -4.06 11.94 15.49
C LEU A 197 -4.54 10.50 15.36
N SER A 198 -5.46 10.29 14.43
CA SER A 198 -5.92 8.97 14.01
C SER A 198 -5.07 8.42 12.87
N PHE A 199 -5.10 7.09 12.72
CA PHE A 199 -4.48 6.37 11.62
C PHE A 199 -5.45 5.40 10.98
N THR A 200 -5.17 5.04 9.74
CA THR A 200 -5.73 3.88 9.06
C THR A 200 -4.76 2.70 9.19
N ARG A 201 -5.31 1.48 9.29
CA ARG A 201 -4.51 0.25 9.28
C ARG A 201 -4.67 -0.47 7.95
N SER A 202 -3.55 -0.93 7.41
CA SER A 202 -3.52 -1.83 6.25
C SER A 202 -3.24 -3.26 6.71
N SER A 203 -3.61 -4.25 5.89
CA SER A 203 -3.19 -5.62 6.12
C SER A 203 -1.68 -5.76 6.01
N ALA A 204 -1.12 -6.83 6.58
CA ALA A 204 0.27 -7.19 6.33
C ALA A 204 0.54 -7.30 4.81
N ALA A 205 1.76 -6.94 4.40
CA ALA A 205 2.14 -7.07 3.01
C ALA A 205 2.19 -8.55 2.61
N ARG A 206 1.99 -8.84 1.32
CA ARG A 206 2.12 -10.21 0.81
C ARG A 206 3.61 -10.60 0.76
N PRO A 207 3.98 -11.85 1.06
CA PRO A 207 5.34 -12.34 0.83
C PRO A 207 5.81 -12.10 -0.60
N THR A 208 7.08 -11.77 -0.77
CA THR A 208 7.68 -11.59 -2.09
C THR A 208 8.01 -12.95 -2.72
N ILE A 209 8.31 -12.95 -4.02
CA ILE A 209 8.69 -14.19 -4.72
C ILE A 209 10.04 -14.75 -4.21
N GLU A 210 10.94 -13.87 -3.78
CA GLU A 210 12.21 -14.26 -3.17
C GLU A 210 12.00 -14.96 -1.82
N ASN A 211 11.03 -14.50 -1.02
CA ASN A 211 10.65 -15.18 0.22
C ASN A 211 10.09 -16.58 -0.07
N LEU A 212 9.34 -16.74 -1.16
CA LEU A 212 8.83 -18.03 -1.60
C LEU A 212 9.97 -18.94 -2.07
N GLU A 213 10.93 -18.45 -2.85
CA GLU A 213 12.09 -19.23 -3.28
C GLU A 213 12.91 -19.74 -2.10
N ILE A 214 13.23 -18.87 -1.14
CA ILE A 214 13.95 -19.24 0.09
C ILE A 214 13.22 -20.37 0.80
N LEU A 215 11.89 -20.24 0.95
CA LEU A 215 11.08 -21.25 1.61
C LEU A 215 11.10 -22.58 0.85
N LEU A 216 10.93 -22.57 -0.48
CA LEU A 216 10.95 -23.78 -1.30
C LEU A 216 12.30 -24.50 -1.16
N LYS A 217 13.41 -23.76 -1.25
CA LYS A 217 14.77 -24.31 -1.04
C LYS A 217 14.94 -24.89 0.37
N GLN A 218 14.41 -24.22 1.40
CA GLN A 218 14.43 -24.71 2.78
C GLN A 218 13.62 -25.99 2.97
N ILE A 219 12.41 -26.06 2.41
CA ILE A 219 11.56 -27.25 2.47
C ILE A 219 12.31 -28.44 1.88
N VAL A 220 12.94 -28.28 0.71
CA VAL A 220 13.73 -29.33 0.08
C VAL A 220 14.92 -29.74 0.96
N THR A 221 15.72 -28.77 1.41
CA THR A 221 16.95 -29.01 2.18
C THR A 221 16.69 -29.68 3.53
N LEU A 222 15.58 -29.32 4.20
CA LEU A 222 15.20 -29.84 5.51
C LEU A 222 14.43 -31.16 5.43
N SER A 223 13.90 -31.52 4.27
CA SER A 223 13.27 -32.82 4.06
C SER A 223 14.31 -33.95 4.10
N ASP A 224 13.84 -35.19 4.24
CA ASP A 224 14.68 -36.38 4.12
C ASP A 224 14.97 -36.77 2.65
N PHE A 225 14.55 -35.95 1.69
CA PHE A 225 14.85 -36.17 0.28
C PHE A 225 16.30 -35.76 -0.04
N ASP A 226 17.09 -36.72 -0.53
CA ASP A 226 18.49 -36.57 -0.92
C ASP A 226 18.71 -36.70 -2.43
N GLY A 227 17.64 -36.89 -3.20
CA GLY A 227 17.67 -36.94 -4.66
C GLY A 227 17.81 -35.56 -5.32
N LEU A 228 17.67 -35.55 -6.65
CA LEU A 228 17.63 -34.33 -7.44
C LEU A 228 16.19 -33.78 -7.54
N ILE A 229 16.04 -32.48 -7.26
CA ILE A 229 14.85 -31.69 -7.59
C ILE A 229 15.26 -30.58 -8.54
N GLY A 230 14.50 -30.41 -9.62
CA GLY A 230 14.49 -29.20 -10.44
C GLY A 230 13.13 -28.54 -10.32
N LEU A 231 13.11 -27.23 -10.09
CA LEU A 231 11.89 -26.43 -9.98
C LEU A 231 12.00 -25.20 -10.87
N TYR A 232 11.00 -25.02 -11.72
CA TYR A 232 10.76 -23.79 -12.44
C TYR A 232 9.31 -23.34 -12.20
N MET A 233 9.13 -22.06 -11.90
CA MET A 233 7.83 -21.43 -11.68
C MET A 233 7.87 -20.00 -12.19
N VAL A 234 6.79 -19.55 -12.81
CA VAL A 234 6.63 -18.16 -13.25
C VAL A 234 5.32 -17.59 -12.73
N ASP A 235 5.36 -16.40 -12.14
CA ASP A 235 4.16 -15.61 -11.86
C ASP A 235 3.72 -14.90 -13.14
N LEU A 236 2.61 -15.34 -13.72
CA LEU A 236 2.08 -14.81 -14.98
C LEU A 236 1.58 -13.37 -14.90
N GLN A 237 1.40 -12.80 -13.70
CA GLN A 237 1.01 -11.40 -13.52
C GLN A 237 2.20 -10.45 -13.60
N THR A 238 3.35 -10.88 -13.06
CA THR A 238 4.54 -10.03 -12.89
C THR A 238 5.69 -10.41 -13.81
N GLY A 239 5.68 -11.64 -14.35
CA GLY A 239 6.78 -12.23 -15.10
C GLY A 239 7.96 -12.65 -14.23
N GLN A 240 7.83 -12.61 -12.90
CA GLN A 240 8.90 -13.04 -12.00
C GLN A 240 9.02 -14.56 -11.97
N GLU A 241 10.25 -15.06 -11.98
CA GLU A 241 10.55 -16.49 -12.06
C GLU A 241 11.24 -16.99 -10.79
N ILE A 242 10.98 -18.25 -10.44
CA ILE A 242 11.80 -19.05 -9.55
C ILE A 242 12.35 -20.20 -10.37
N HIS A 243 13.67 -20.32 -10.47
CA HIS A 243 14.32 -21.43 -11.15
C HIS A 243 15.54 -21.90 -10.35
N PHE A 244 15.48 -23.13 -9.82
CA PHE A 244 16.61 -23.72 -9.10
C PHE A 244 16.62 -25.24 -9.22
N ALA A 245 17.79 -25.84 -8.98
CA ALA A 245 17.93 -27.27 -8.80
C ALA A 245 18.72 -27.57 -7.52
N ILE A 246 18.29 -28.61 -6.79
CA ILE A 246 18.95 -29.11 -5.58
C ILE A 246 19.25 -30.59 -5.77
N ASN A 247 20.52 -30.96 -5.62
CA ASN A 247 20.98 -32.35 -5.62
C ASN A 247 21.65 -32.65 -4.28
N ASN A 248 21.22 -33.72 -3.60
CA ASN A 248 21.79 -34.10 -2.29
C ASN A 248 21.86 -32.90 -1.31
N LYS A 249 20.75 -32.15 -1.22
CA LYS A 249 20.59 -30.96 -0.36
C LYS A 249 21.56 -29.80 -0.67
N GLN A 250 22.19 -29.82 -1.84
CA GLN A 250 23.04 -28.73 -2.34
C GLN A 250 22.44 -28.13 -3.61
N GLU A 251 22.36 -26.81 -3.66
CA GLU A 251 21.95 -26.11 -4.87
C GLU A 251 23.02 -26.28 -5.96
N ILE A 252 22.59 -26.58 -7.18
CA ILE A 252 23.45 -26.75 -8.35
C ILE A 252 23.01 -25.84 -9.50
N THR A 253 23.88 -25.64 -10.49
CA THR A 253 23.55 -24.81 -11.66
C THR A 253 22.41 -25.42 -12.48
N VAL A 254 21.53 -24.54 -12.98
CA VAL A 254 20.45 -24.84 -13.92
C VAL A 254 20.78 -24.37 -15.35
N GLU A 255 22.03 -24.03 -15.62
CA GLU A 255 22.50 -23.58 -16.93
C GLU A 255 23.69 -24.44 -17.42
N PRO A 256 23.52 -25.26 -18.47
CA PRO A 256 22.25 -25.66 -19.10
C PRO A 256 21.29 -26.34 -18.11
N ASP A 257 19.99 -26.36 -18.38
CA ASP A 257 19.00 -27.02 -17.49
C ASP A 257 19.23 -28.54 -17.41
N ILE A 258 18.53 -29.23 -16.52
CA ILE A 258 18.73 -30.65 -16.25
C ILE A 258 17.65 -31.47 -16.94
N ALA A 259 18.07 -32.47 -17.72
CA ALA A 259 17.16 -33.40 -18.36
C ALA A 259 16.53 -34.34 -17.31
N PHE A 260 15.21 -34.43 -17.32
CA PHE A 260 14.44 -35.42 -16.58
C PHE A 260 13.66 -36.31 -17.56
N THR A 261 13.35 -37.54 -17.14
CA THR A 261 12.35 -38.36 -17.83
C THR A 261 11.02 -37.63 -17.82
N ALA A 262 10.51 -37.26 -19.00
CA ALA A 262 9.23 -36.54 -19.10
C ALA A 262 8.03 -37.43 -18.75
N SER A 263 8.18 -38.76 -18.80
CA SER A 263 7.12 -39.71 -18.41
C SER A 263 5.77 -39.34 -19.05
N SER A 264 4.73 -39.16 -18.23
CA SER A 264 3.40 -38.78 -18.70
C SER A 264 3.19 -37.27 -18.82
N THR A 265 4.10 -36.42 -18.35
CA THR A 265 4.01 -34.97 -18.58
C THR A 265 4.25 -34.62 -20.06
N MET A 266 5.02 -35.46 -20.78
CA MET A 266 5.16 -35.44 -22.24
C MET A 266 3.83 -35.53 -23.01
N LYS A 267 2.73 -35.96 -22.37
CA LYS A 267 1.42 -35.98 -23.02
C LYS A 267 0.87 -34.57 -23.28
N VAL A 268 1.35 -33.55 -22.55
CA VAL A 268 1.02 -32.14 -22.81
C VAL A 268 1.56 -31.70 -24.18
N PRO A 269 2.87 -31.78 -24.49
CA PRO A 269 3.36 -31.45 -25.82
C PRO A 269 2.81 -32.35 -26.92
N VAL A 270 2.49 -33.63 -26.66
CA VAL A 270 1.80 -34.50 -27.63
C VAL A 270 0.44 -33.92 -28.07
N VAL A 271 -0.40 -33.52 -27.11
CA VAL A 271 -1.73 -32.96 -27.44
C VAL A 271 -1.58 -31.55 -28.02
N ALA A 272 -0.64 -30.74 -27.54
CA ALA A 272 -0.33 -29.44 -28.14
C ALA A 272 0.05 -29.58 -29.63
N SER A 273 0.97 -30.49 -29.95
CA SER A 273 1.35 -30.81 -31.33
C SER A 273 0.20 -31.37 -32.16
N TYR A 274 -0.68 -32.18 -31.57
CA TYR A 274 -1.90 -32.61 -32.28
C TYR A 274 -2.74 -31.40 -32.70
N LEU A 275 -3.01 -30.50 -31.77
CA LEU A 275 -3.83 -29.32 -32.03
C LEU A 275 -3.15 -28.37 -33.03
N ILE A 276 -1.83 -28.19 -32.97
CA ILE A 276 -1.04 -27.43 -33.95
C ILE A 276 -1.22 -28.02 -35.36
N ASN A 277 -1.18 -29.35 -35.51
CA ASN A 277 -1.14 -29.99 -36.82
C ASN A 277 -2.51 -30.37 -37.39
N ARG A 278 -3.52 -30.55 -36.54
CA ARG A 278 -4.87 -31.03 -36.91
C ARG A 278 -6.00 -30.05 -36.58
N GLY A 279 -5.73 -29.02 -35.78
CA GLY A 279 -6.73 -28.06 -35.34
C GLY A 279 -7.62 -28.58 -34.21
N SER A 280 -8.57 -27.73 -33.82
CA SER A 280 -9.48 -27.93 -32.68
C SER A 280 -10.87 -28.46 -33.05
N ASP A 281 -11.14 -28.73 -34.34
CA ASP A 281 -12.36 -29.42 -34.78
C ASP A 281 -12.21 -30.93 -34.57
N LEU A 282 -12.55 -31.38 -33.37
CA LEU A 282 -12.33 -32.76 -32.93
C LEU A 282 -13.55 -33.63 -33.21
N SER A 283 -13.32 -34.83 -33.76
CA SER A 283 -14.34 -35.88 -33.73
C SER A 283 -14.60 -36.35 -32.29
N ALA A 284 -15.77 -36.95 -32.03
CA ALA A 284 -16.09 -37.51 -30.72
C ALA A 284 -15.05 -38.55 -30.25
N ASP A 285 -14.54 -39.36 -31.18
CA ASP A 285 -13.51 -40.36 -30.89
C ASP A 285 -12.18 -39.70 -30.49
N MET A 286 -11.79 -38.61 -31.16
CA MET A 286 -10.56 -37.89 -30.83
C MET A 286 -10.68 -37.12 -29.51
N MET A 287 -11.83 -36.49 -29.25
CA MET A 287 -12.10 -35.86 -27.95
C MET A 287 -11.95 -36.88 -26.81
N ASN A 288 -12.49 -38.09 -26.97
CA ASN A 288 -12.33 -39.16 -26.00
C ASN A 288 -10.86 -39.63 -25.90
N ALA A 289 -10.14 -39.76 -27.00
CA ALA A 289 -8.72 -40.12 -26.98
C ALA A 289 -7.86 -39.09 -26.23
N ILE A 290 -8.07 -37.80 -26.46
CA ILE A 290 -7.36 -36.71 -25.76
C ILE A 290 -7.76 -36.68 -24.27
N SER A 291 -9.04 -36.84 -23.95
CA SER A 291 -9.50 -36.94 -22.56
C SER A 291 -8.85 -38.11 -21.81
N GLN A 292 -8.74 -39.29 -22.44
CA GLN A 292 -8.02 -40.43 -21.85
C GLN A 292 -6.51 -40.17 -21.74
N THR A 293 -5.92 -39.46 -22.70
CA THR A 293 -4.50 -39.08 -22.70
C THR A 293 -4.14 -38.14 -21.56
N LEU A 294 -4.88 -37.05 -21.37
CA LEU A 294 -4.58 -36.04 -20.34
C LEU A 294 -5.23 -36.35 -18.99
N GLY A 295 -6.51 -36.72 -18.97
CA GLY A 295 -7.28 -36.93 -17.74
C GLY A 295 -7.12 -38.32 -17.10
N LYS A 296 -6.65 -39.33 -17.84
CA LYS A 296 -6.41 -40.70 -17.33
C LYS A 296 -4.99 -41.21 -17.58
N SER A 297 -4.18 -40.46 -18.30
CA SER A 297 -2.83 -40.85 -18.66
C SER A 297 -2.72 -42.17 -19.43
N ASP A 298 -3.68 -42.49 -20.29
CA ASP A 298 -3.68 -43.74 -21.05
C ASP A 298 -2.67 -43.72 -22.20
N ASN A 299 -1.72 -44.68 -22.20
CA ASN A 299 -0.66 -44.76 -23.20
C ASN A 299 -1.17 -45.16 -24.59
N SER A 300 -2.17 -46.04 -24.70
CA SER A 300 -2.74 -46.45 -25.99
C SER A 300 -3.62 -45.35 -26.61
N ALA A 301 -4.27 -44.52 -25.80
CA ALA A 301 -4.92 -43.29 -26.25
C ALA A 301 -3.89 -42.27 -26.73
N THR A 302 -2.77 -42.14 -26.03
CA THR A 302 -1.66 -41.25 -26.43
C THR A 302 -1.10 -41.65 -27.80
N ASP A 303 -0.85 -42.95 -28.01
CA ASP A 303 -0.39 -43.46 -29.31
C ASP A 303 -1.41 -43.24 -30.44
N ARG A 304 -2.71 -43.26 -30.14
CA ARG A 304 -3.75 -42.90 -31.10
C ARG A 304 -3.70 -41.42 -31.47
N VAL A 305 -3.46 -40.53 -30.51
CA VAL A 305 -3.27 -39.09 -30.77
C VAL A 305 -2.02 -38.88 -31.63
N LEU A 306 -0.89 -39.52 -31.29
CA LEU A 306 0.35 -39.45 -32.07
C LEU A 306 0.18 -39.97 -33.50
N ALA A 307 -0.45 -41.13 -33.69
CA ALA A 307 -0.69 -41.70 -35.00
C ALA A 307 -1.66 -40.85 -35.84
N ALA A 308 -2.55 -40.10 -35.17
CA ALA A 308 -3.42 -39.15 -35.83
C ALA A 308 -2.67 -37.88 -36.26
N ILE A 309 -1.55 -37.51 -35.63
CA ILE A 309 -0.63 -36.50 -36.18
C ILE A 309 0.01 -37.06 -37.46
N GLU A 310 0.75 -38.16 -37.31
CA GLU A 310 1.43 -38.86 -38.39
C GLU A 310 1.62 -40.35 -38.01
N PRO A 311 1.07 -41.32 -38.78
CA PRO A 311 0.94 -42.72 -38.36
C PRO A 311 2.19 -43.42 -37.82
N ASN A 312 3.38 -43.14 -38.36
CA ASN A 312 4.61 -43.83 -37.96
C ASN A 312 5.68 -42.90 -37.37
N THR A 313 5.52 -41.58 -37.51
CA THR A 313 6.54 -40.59 -37.11
C THR A 313 5.97 -39.46 -36.27
N GLY A 314 4.77 -39.61 -35.70
CA GLY A 314 4.17 -38.66 -34.75
C GLY A 314 5.14 -38.13 -33.69
N PRO A 315 5.94 -38.98 -33.00
CA PRO A 315 6.97 -38.52 -32.05
C PRO A 315 7.98 -37.52 -32.62
N ILE A 316 8.42 -37.73 -33.88
CA ILE A 316 9.35 -36.80 -34.55
C ILE A 316 8.68 -35.45 -34.74
N ILE A 317 7.41 -35.43 -35.14
CA ILE A 317 6.65 -34.18 -35.32
C ILE A 317 6.52 -33.42 -34.00
N VAL A 318 6.21 -34.12 -32.89
CA VAL A 318 6.17 -33.51 -31.55
C VAL A 318 7.51 -32.85 -31.21
N THR A 319 8.62 -33.57 -31.41
CA THR A 319 9.97 -33.03 -31.17
C THR A 319 10.27 -31.81 -32.05
N GLN A 320 9.87 -31.82 -33.32
CA GLN A 320 10.07 -30.69 -34.24
C GLN A 320 9.25 -29.47 -33.84
N ASP A 321 8.01 -29.67 -33.39
CA ASP A 321 7.16 -28.59 -32.92
C ASP A 321 7.75 -27.95 -31.65
N MET A 322 8.20 -28.75 -30.69
CA MET A 322 8.84 -28.25 -29.46
C MET A 322 10.11 -27.45 -29.76
N ARG A 323 10.96 -27.92 -30.68
CA ARG A 323 12.14 -27.18 -31.14
C ARG A 323 11.78 -25.87 -31.84
N SER A 324 10.67 -25.83 -32.56
CA SER A 324 10.17 -24.60 -33.20
C SER A 324 9.74 -23.54 -32.16
N LEU A 325 9.41 -23.98 -30.94
CA LEU A 325 9.16 -23.11 -29.78
C LEU A 325 10.43 -22.76 -28.99
N GLY A 326 11.60 -23.25 -29.41
CA GLY A 326 12.87 -23.07 -28.69
C GLY A 326 13.08 -24.05 -27.53
N LEU A 327 12.23 -25.07 -27.40
CA LEU A 327 12.32 -26.10 -26.35
C LEU A 327 13.20 -27.25 -26.86
N GLU A 328 14.52 -27.01 -26.90
CA GLU A 328 15.50 -27.92 -27.52
C GLU A 328 15.68 -29.24 -26.76
N SER A 329 15.44 -29.23 -25.45
CA SER A 329 15.62 -30.37 -24.53
C SER A 329 14.33 -31.17 -24.28
N THR A 330 13.21 -30.75 -24.87
CA THR A 330 11.91 -31.40 -24.77
C THR A 330 11.63 -32.19 -26.04
N PHE A 331 11.72 -33.51 -25.94
CA PHE A 331 11.59 -34.38 -27.09
C PHE A 331 10.94 -35.73 -26.77
N LEU A 332 10.39 -36.33 -27.83
CA LEU A 332 9.86 -37.69 -27.84
C LEU A 332 10.45 -38.45 -29.03
N ALA A 333 11.11 -39.57 -28.76
CA ALA A 333 11.79 -40.41 -29.74
C ALA A 333 11.13 -41.78 -29.90
N GLY A 334 9.84 -41.91 -29.56
CA GLY A 334 9.11 -43.16 -29.68
C GLY A 334 7.64 -43.07 -29.32
N PHE A 335 6.87 -44.08 -29.74
CA PHE A 335 5.51 -44.31 -29.25
C PHE A 335 5.53 -44.99 -27.88
N PHE A 336 4.48 -44.81 -27.08
CA PHE A 336 4.41 -45.31 -25.71
C PHE A 336 4.18 -46.82 -25.61
N THR A 337 3.49 -47.42 -26.59
CA THR A 337 3.13 -48.86 -26.58
C THR A 337 3.63 -49.63 -27.79
N SER A 338 4.32 -48.97 -28.73
CA SER A 338 4.73 -49.56 -30.00
C SER A 338 6.26 -49.52 -30.18
N PRO A 339 7.00 -50.49 -29.61
CA PRO A 339 8.46 -50.48 -29.61
C PRO A 339 9.08 -50.56 -31.00
N GLN A 340 8.33 -51.04 -32.01
CA GLN A 340 8.76 -51.06 -33.40
C GLN A 340 8.92 -49.65 -34.02
N TYR A 341 8.41 -48.61 -33.37
CA TYR A 341 8.52 -47.21 -33.82
C TYR A 341 9.43 -46.36 -32.92
N LEU A 342 10.32 -47.00 -32.15
CA LEU A 342 11.40 -46.29 -31.47
C LEU A 342 12.40 -45.76 -32.50
N LEU A 343 12.88 -44.54 -32.29
CA LEU A 343 13.93 -43.97 -33.14
C LEU A 343 15.28 -44.63 -32.84
N PRO A 344 16.10 -44.94 -33.85
CA PRO A 344 17.43 -45.51 -33.65
C PRO A 344 18.42 -44.47 -33.11
N GLU A 345 18.22 -43.19 -33.44
CA GLU A 345 19.06 -42.07 -33.00
C GLU A 345 18.31 -41.24 -31.96
N ILE A 346 18.93 -41.08 -30.80
CA ILE A 346 18.41 -40.27 -29.69
C ILE A 346 18.86 -38.82 -29.88
N PRO A 347 17.98 -37.83 -29.71
CA PRO A 347 18.36 -36.43 -29.70
C PRO A 347 19.43 -36.10 -28.64
N ASP A 348 20.55 -35.55 -29.08
CA ASP A 348 21.49 -34.84 -28.20
C ASP A 348 20.96 -33.41 -27.95
N THR A 349 20.88 -33.01 -26.68
CA THR A 349 20.34 -31.72 -26.23
C THR A 349 21.30 -31.07 -25.23
N PRO A 350 21.24 -29.75 -25.03
CA PRO A 350 22.06 -29.08 -24.01
C PRO A 350 21.89 -29.70 -22.61
N ALA A 351 20.66 -30.09 -22.26
CA ALA A 351 20.35 -30.62 -20.94
C ALA A 351 20.82 -32.07 -20.73
N ASN A 352 20.68 -32.95 -21.74
CA ASN A 352 21.08 -34.35 -21.62
C ASN A 352 22.56 -34.60 -21.93
N SER A 353 23.27 -33.57 -22.40
CA SER A 353 24.72 -33.57 -22.60
C SER A 353 25.51 -33.16 -21.34
N ARG A 354 24.83 -32.85 -20.24
CA ARG A 354 25.49 -32.52 -18.97
C ARG A 354 26.24 -33.72 -18.39
N VAL A 355 27.45 -33.47 -17.89
CA VAL A 355 28.33 -34.49 -17.29
C VAL A 355 28.49 -34.35 -15.79
N ASP A 356 28.04 -33.23 -15.23
CA ASP A 356 28.15 -32.87 -13.81
C ASP A 356 26.94 -33.35 -12.98
N VAL A 357 25.81 -33.60 -13.64
CA VAL A 357 24.58 -34.12 -13.04
C VAL A 357 23.86 -35.02 -14.04
N THR A 358 23.21 -36.07 -13.54
CA THR A 358 22.34 -36.93 -14.35
C THR A 358 21.20 -37.47 -13.51
N THR A 359 20.01 -37.58 -14.11
CA THR A 359 18.87 -38.29 -13.54
C THR A 359 18.72 -39.70 -14.10
N GLU A 360 19.68 -40.15 -14.92
CA GLU A 360 19.54 -41.33 -15.78
C GLU A 360 18.18 -41.30 -16.54
N PRO A 361 17.88 -40.20 -17.27
CA PRO A 361 16.56 -40.02 -17.87
C PRO A 361 16.29 -41.08 -18.95
N ASP A 362 15.02 -41.40 -19.18
CA ASP A 362 14.59 -42.24 -20.30
C ASP A 362 15.15 -41.63 -21.60
N PRO A 363 15.98 -42.37 -22.37
CA PRO A 363 16.57 -41.84 -23.59
C PRO A 363 15.51 -41.43 -24.62
N TYR A 364 14.28 -41.94 -24.54
CA TYR A 364 13.25 -41.69 -25.55
C TYR A 364 12.25 -40.60 -25.20
N SER A 365 12.25 -40.06 -23.98
CA SER A 365 11.24 -39.09 -23.52
C SER A 365 11.80 -38.19 -22.44
N GLN A 366 12.22 -36.99 -22.83
CA GLN A 366 12.90 -36.05 -21.93
C GLN A 366 12.33 -34.64 -22.05
N THR A 367 12.48 -33.89 -20.97
CA THR A 367 12.19 -32.46 -20.87
C THR A 367 13.00 -31.88 -19.72
N THR A 368 12.93 -30.56 -19.54
CA THR A 368 13.51 -29.88 -18.39
C THR A 368 12.42 -29.08 -17.65
N PRO A 369 12.62 -28.74 -16.36
CA PRO A 369 11.67 -27.92 -15.62
C PRO A 369 11.33 -26.61 -16.34
N SER A 370 12.35 -25.88 -16.82
CA SER A 370 12.14 -24.58 -17.48
C SER A 370 11.45 -24.69 -18.82
N GLU A 371 11.74 -25.72 -19.63
CA GLU A 371 11.08 -25.89 -20.93
C GLU A 371 9.63 -26.33 -20.80
N MET A 372 9.33 -27.28 -19.91
CA MET A 372 7.93 -27.65 -19.63
C MET A 372 7.16 -26.48 -19.02
N GLY A 373 7.79 -25.72 -18.12
CA GLY A 373 7.20 -24.51 -17.55
C GLY A 373 6.92 -23.43 -18.60
N SER A 374 7.85 -23.23 -19.53
CA SER A 374 7.71 -22.29 -20.65
C SER A 374 6.56 -22.69 -21.57
N LEU A 375 6.44 -23.98 -21.91
CA LEU A 375 5.31 -24.49 -22.69
C LEU A 375 3.97 -24.21 -21.98
N LEU A 376 3.87 -24.48 -20.68
CA LEU A 376 2.65 -24.22 -19.91
C LEU A 376 2.31 -22.73 -19.85
N MET A 377 3.31 -21.87 -19.68
CA MET A 377 3.16 -20.42 -19.75
C MET A 377 2.64 -19.99 -21.13
N ASP A 378 3.24 -20.48 -22.22
CA ASP A 378 2.83 -20.12 -23.57
C ASP A 378 1.41 -20.59 -23.89
N ILE A 379 1.01 -21.78 -23.46
CA ILE A 379 -0.37 -22.27 -23.60
C ILE A 379 -1.35 -21.31 -22.90
N TYR A 380 -1.02 -20.89 -21.69
CA TYR A 380 -1.87 -19.96 -20.95
C TYR A 380 -1.93 -18.56 -21.59
N GLN A 381 -0.78 -18.01 -21.98
CA GLN A 381 -0.71 -16.70 -22.64
C GLN A 381 -1.46 -16.70 -23.99
N CYS A 382 -1.37 -17.81 -24.73
CA CYS A 382 -2.12 -18.02 -25.96
C CYS A 382 -3.63 -18.00 -25.69
N ALA A 383 -4.11 -18.73 -24.69
CA ALA A 383 -5.53 -18.80 -24.35
C ALA A 383 -6.09 -17.45 -23.90
N GLN A 384 -5.36 -16.72 -23.04
CA GLN A 384 -5.88 -15.49 -22.42
C GLN A 384 -5.68 -14.24 -23.27
N ASN A 385 -4.52 -14.13 -23.93
CA ASN A 385 -4.09 -12.90 -24.56
C ASN A 385 -3.95 -13.02 -26.09
N GLY A 386 -4.09 -14.23 -26.65
CA GLY A 386 -3.83 -14.47 -28.07
C GLY A 386 -2.39 -14.15 -28.47
N GLY A 387 -1.45 -14.27 -27.53
CA GLY A 387 -0.01 -14.05 -27.72
C GLY A 387 0.84 -15.20 -27.22
N GLY A 388 2.15 -14.98 -27.06
CA GLY A 388 3.12 -16.00 -26.62
C GLY A 388 3.81 -16.73 -27.78
N ALA A 389 4.77 -17.59 -27.45
CA ALA A 389 5.63 -18.23 -28.46
C ALA A 389 4.83 -19.19 -29.36
N LEU A 390 3.78 -19.82 -28.85
CA LEU A 390 2.92 -20.74 -29.62
C LEU A 390 2.30 -20.09 -30.86
N ILE A 391 1.68 -18.91 -30.71
CA ILE A 391 1.07 -18.19 -31.83
C ILE A 391 2.14 -17.63 -32.77
N ALA A 392 3.30 -17.22 -32.22
CA ALA A 392 4.40 -16.70 -33.03
C ALA A 392 5.07 -17.79 -33.90
N ALA A 393 5.26 -18.99 -33.36
CA ALA A 393 5.89 -20.11 -34.06
C ALA A 393 4.95 -20.80 -35.05
N PHE A 394 3.64 -20.81 -34.77
CA PHE A 394 2.63 -21.47 -35.58
C PHE A 394 1.48 -20.53 -35.99
N PRO A 395 1.80 -19.47 -36.76
CA PRO A 395 0.76 -18.57 -37.26
C PRO A 395 -0.25 -19.36 -38.09
N ASP A 396 -1.52 -18.96 -38.00
CA ASP A 396 -2.67 -19.57 -38.70
C ASP A 396 -3.03 -21.01 -38.31
N LYS A 397 -2.25 -21.66 -37.43
CA LYS A 397 -2.51 -23.02 -36.93
C LYS A 397 -3.03 -23.05 -35.51
N VAL A 398 -2.62 -22.08 -34.69
CA VAL A 398 -2.99 -21.98 -33.28
C VAL A 398 -3.85 -20.74 -33.06
N SER A 399 -4.94 -20.90 -32.31
CA SER A 399 -5.84 -19.83 -31.89
C SER A 399 -6.01 -19.84 -30.35
N PRO A 400 -6.51 -18.75 -29.75
CA PRO A 400 -6.84 -18.73 -28.32
C PRO A 400 -7.77 -19.88 -27.89
N GLU A 401 -8.76 -20.21 -28.72
CA GLU A 401 -9.70 -21.31 -28.46
C GLU A 401 -9.01 -22.67 -28.47
N THR A 402 -7.99 -22.83 -29.32
CA THR A 402 -7.18 -24.04 -29.39
C THR A 402 -6.39 -24.24 -28.11
N CYS A 403 -5.78 -23.18 -27.59
CA CYS A 403 -5.03 -23.21 -26.32
C CYS A 403 -5.95 -23.38 -25.10
N GLN A 404 -7.13 -22.74 -25.10
CA GLN A 404 -8.13 -22.95 -24.06
C GLN A 404 -8.63 -24.39 -24.02
N LEU A 405 -8.85 -25.02 -25.19
CA LEU A 405 -9.24 -26.42 -25.27
C LEU A 405 -8.21 -27.36 -24.63
N LEU A 406 -6.91 -27.09 -24.81
CA LEU A 406 -5.84 -27.84 -24.15
C LEU A 406 -5.90 -27.69 -22.62
N ILE A 407 -6.08 -26.47 -22.12
CA ILE A 407 -6.26 -26.20 -20.69
C ILE A 407 -7.48 -26.96 -20.14
N ASP A 408 -8.59 -26.98 -20.87
CA ASP A 408 -9.82 -27.67 -20.47
C ASP A 408 -9.62 -29.19 -20.38
N PHE A 409 -8.83 -29.79 -21.28
CA PHE A 409 -8.47 -31.20 -21.18
C PHE A 409 -7.53 -31.47 -20.01
N MET A 410 -6.53 -30.62 -19.76
CA MET A 410 -5.64 -30.76 -18.61
C MET A 410 -6.39 -30.61 -17.28
N ALA A 411 -7.43 -29.78 -17.22
CA ALA A 411 -8.28 -29.62 -16.04
C ALA A 411 -9.08 -30.89 -15.68
N GLN A 412 -9.18 -31.87 -16.58
CA GLN A 412 -9.83 -33.15 -16.33
C GLN A 412 -8.95 -34.12 -15.53
N ASP A 413 -7.64 -33.84 -15.40
CA ASP A 413 -6.77 -34.57 -14.49
C ASP A 413 -7.18 -34.27 -13.04
N LYS A 414 -7.76 -35.26 -12.37
CA LYS A 414 -8.26 -35.19 -10.99
C LYS A 414 -7.52 -36.22 -10.16
N LEU A 415 -6.38 -35.81 -9.58
CA LEU A 415 -5.52 -36.67 -8.78
C LEU A 415 -5.72 -36.46 -7.26
N GLY A 416 -5.92 -35.21 -6.83
CA GLY A 416 -6.02 -34.82 -5.42
C GLY A 416 -4.69 -34.84 -4.66
N ALA A 417 -3.55 -34.92 -5.37
CA ALA A 417 -2.20 -34.96 -4.80
C ALA A 417 -1.23 -34.08 -5.61
N LEU A 418 0.05 -34.06 -5.23
CA LEU A 418 1.09 -33.24 -5.86
C LEU A 418 0.70 -31.75 -5.87
N ILE A 419 0.90 -31.04 -6.98
CA ILE A 419 0.56 -29.61 -7.11
C ILE A 419 -0.92 -29.32 -6.80
N GLN A 420 -1.84 -30.22 -7.15
CA GLN A 420 -3.27 -30.06 -6.88
C GLN A 420 -3.59 -30.16 -5.39
N GLY A 421 -2.81 -30.92 -4.61
CA GLY A 421 -2.94 -30.99 -3.16
C GLY A 421 -2.29 -29.81 -2.41
N GLY A 422 -1.52 -28.98 -3.11
CA GLY A 422 -0.78 -27.84 -2.53
C GLY A 422 -1.51 -26.51 -2.60
N VAL A 423 -2.70 -26.45 -3.20
CA VAL A 423 -3.49 -25.21 -3.40
C VAL A 423 -4.80 -25.24 -2.59
N PRO A 424 -5.43 -24.09 -2.30
CA PRO A 424 -6.71 -24.04 -1.60
C PRO A 424 -7.83 -24.81 -2.31
N ASP A 425 -8.78 -25.34 -1.53
CA ASP A 425 -9.96 -26.02 -2.05
C ASP A 425 -10.74 -25.13 -3.04
N GLY A 426 -11.15 -25.74 -4.16
CA GLY A 426 -11.86 -25.03 -5.22
C GLY A 426 -10.95 -24.33 -6.24
N THR A 427 -9.63 -24.31 -6.03
CA THR A 427 -8.68 -23.81 -7.05
C THR A 427 -8.71 -24.71 -8.28
N LEU A 428 -8.93 -24.13 -9.46
CA LEU A 428 -8.79 -24.84 -10.72
C LEU A 428 -7.30 -25.06 -11.00
N VAL A 429 -6.88 -26.32 -11.12
CA VAL A 429 -5.50 -26.69 -11.43
C VAL A 429 -5.49 -27.56 -12.69
N PRO A 430 -5.33 -26.99 -13.89
CA PRO A 430 -5.01 -27.75 -15.09
C PRO A 430 -3.57 -28.26 -14.97
N HIS A 431 -3.39 -29.57 -14.90
CA HIS A 431 -2.06 -30.16 -14.70
C HIS A 431 -1.91 -31.49 -15.44
N LYS A 432 -0.68 -32.01 -15.44
CA LYS A 432 -0.36 -33.38 -15.81
C LYS A 432 0.70 -33.92 -14.87
N HIS A 433 0.51 -35.15 -14.39
CA HIS A 433 1.46 -35.88 -13.56
C HIS A 433 2.10 -37.06 -14.28
#